data_AF-A0A942CRS3-F1
#
_entry.id   AF-A0A942CRS3-F1
#
_cell.length_a   1.000
_cell.length_b   1.000
_cell.length_c   1.000
_cell.angle_alpha   90.00
_cell.angle_beta   90.00
_cell.angle_gamma   90.00
#
_symmetry.space_group_name_H-M   'P 1'
#
loop_
_entity.id
_entity.type
_entity.pdbx_description
1 polymer ?
#
loop_
_entity_poly.entity_id
_entity_poly.type
_entity_poly.pdbx_seq_one_letter_code
_entity_poly.pdbx_strand_id
1 'polypeptide(L)'
;MARGWESKDVESQVEANKTEKSPNEKKQKTQEQLNKDRERQGLELSKKHILADLETAKHPNHRKSLEAALEHLNAKIESLK
;
A
#
# COMPACT_ATOMS: atom_id res chain seq x y z
N MET A 1 12.74 -19.37 -5.35
CA MET A 1 12.90 -18.09 -4.63
C MET A 1 12.05 -17.01 -5.29
N ALA A 2 10.75 -17.29 -5.49
CA ALA A 2 9.78 -16.25 -5.85
C ALA A 2 9.45 -15.53 -4.54
N ARG A 3 10.26 -14.52 -4.21
CA ARG A 3 10.14 -13.76 -2.98
C ARG A 3 8.77 -13.09 -2.99
N GLY A 4 8.00 -13.41 -1.95
CA GLY A 4 6.59 -13.12 -1.86
C GLY A 4 6.30 -11.65 -2.11
N TRP A 5 5.32 -11.43 -2.98
CA TRP A 5 4.41 -10.31 -2.87
C TRP A 5 3.64 -10.50 -1.56
N GLU A 6 4.30 -10.27 -0.42
CA GLU A 6 3.76 -10.34 0.94
C GLU A 6 2.85 -9.13 1.18
N SER A 7 1.81 -8.99 0.36
CA SER A 7 0.62 -8.19 0.67
C SER A 7 -0.61 -9.11 0.74
N LYS A 8 -0.39 -10.37 1.11
CA LYS A 8 -1.44 -11.25 1.58
C LYS A 8 -1.52 -11.05 3.09
N ASP A 9 -2.63 -10.44 3.51
CA ASP A 9 -3.13 -10.38 4.88
C ASP A 9 -2.40 -9.45 5.88
N VAL A 10 -2.88 -8.21 5.96
CA VAL A 10 -3.06 -7.54 7.26
C VAL A 10 -4.53 -7.14 7.39
N GLU A 11 -5.40 -8.15 7.31
CA GLU A 11 -6.84 -8.05 7.54
C GLU A 11 -7.21 -8.23 9.02
N SER A 12 -6.25 -8.11 9.94
CA SER A 12 -6.49 -8.41 11.35
C SER A 12 -6.44 -7.18 12.25
N GLN A 13 -7.57 -6.97 12.94
CA GLN A 13 -7.71 -6.34 14.25
C GLN A 13 -7.68 -4.80 14.28
N VAL A 14 -8.83 -4.18 14.06
CA VAL A 14 -9.24 -3.01 14.85
C VAL A 14 -10.70 -3.17 15.27
N GLU A 15 -10.99 -4.28 15.95
CA GLU A 15 -12.31 -4.54 16.52
C GLU A 15 -12.31 -4.25 18.03
N ALA A 16 -11.77 -3.10 18.45
CA ALA A 16 -11.76 -2.76 19.87
C ALA A 16 -11.59 -1.25 20.14
N ASN A 17 -12.58 -0.41 19.80
CA ASN A 17 -12.99 0.64 20.74
C ASN A 17 -14.26 1.43 20.39
N LYS A 18 -14.94 1.79 21.47
CA LYS A 18 -15.92 2.88 21.70
C LYS A 18 -17.25 2.85 20.95
N THR A 19 -18.34 2.44 21.60
CA THR A 19 -19.18 3.12 22.62
C THR A 19 -19.87 4.40 22.14
N GLU A 20 -21.20 4.28 22.02
CA GLU A 20 -22.20 5.27 22.39
C GLU A 20 -22.08 6.67 21.75
N LYS A 21 -22.46 6.78 20.46
CA LYS A 21 -23.15 7.93 19.83
C LYS A 21 -23.26 7.67 18.32
N SER A 22 -24.43 7.22 17.87
CA SER A 22 -24.76 6.87 16.47
C SER A 22 -23.59 6.19 15.72
N PRO A 23 -23.32 4.90 15.98
CA PRO A 23 -22.00 4.30 15.75
C PRO A 23 -21.60 4.13 14.28
N ASN A 24 -22.55 4.11 13.35
CA ASN A 24 -22.28 3.57 12.02
C ASN A 24 -21.54 4.55 11.10
N GLU A 25 -22.06 5.76 10.89
CA GLU A 25 -21.51 6.68 9.89
C GLU A 25 -20.16 7.31 10.29
N LYS A 26 -19.96 7.58 11.59
CA LYS A 26 -18.68 8.12 12.08
C LYS A 26 -17.58 7.05 12.10
N LYS A 27 -17.89 5.81 12.49
CA LYS A 27 -16.92 4.70 12.40
C LYS A 27 -16.58 4.35 10.96
N GLN A 28 -17.58 4.35 10.06
CA GLN A 28 -17.33 4.10 8.64
C GLN A 28 -16.37 5.11 8.03
N LYS A 29 -16.57 6.42 8.29
CA LYS A 29 -15.63 7.46 7.83
C LYS A 29 -14.21 7.28 8.40
N THR A 30 -14.08 6.92 9.67
CA THR A 30 -12.76 6.65 10.28
C THR A 30 -12.12 5.38 9.71
N GLN A 31 -12.90 4.33 9.43
CA GLN A 31 -12.40 3.08 8.87
C GLN A 31 -11.94 3.26 7.42
N GLU A 32 -12.71 3.99 6.61
CA GLU A 32 -12.32 4.33 5.23
C GLU A 32 -11.04 5.18 5.20
N GLN A 33 -10.89 6.15 6.10
CA GLN A 33 -9.66 6.93 6.22
C GLN A 33 -8.47 6.06 6.63
N LEU A 34 -8.63 5.20 7.65
CA LEU A 34 -7.59 4.26 8.06
C LEU A 34 -7.21 3.27 6.95
N ASN A 35 -8.19 2.81 6.17
CA ASN A 35 -7.94 1.91 5.05
C ASN A 35 -7.16 2.62 3.94
N LYS A 36 -7.50 3.87 3.61
CA LYS A 36 -6.77 4.69 2.64
C LYS A 36 -5.33 4.96 3.11
N ASP A 37 -5.15 5.29 4.38
CA ASP A 37 -3.82 5.51 4.96
C ASP A 37 -2.96 4.24 4.93
N ARG A 38 -3.56 3.08 5.24
CA ARG A 38 -2.87 1.78 5.15
C ARG A 38 -2.53 1.40 3.72
N GLU A 39 -3.47 1.58 2.79
CA GLU A 39 -3.23 1.31 1.37
C GLU A 39 -2.10 2.19 0.85
N ARG A 40 -2.12 3.48 1.19
CA ARG A 40 -1.04 4.42 0.88
C ARG A 40 0.29 3.97 1.48
N GLN A 41 0.34 3.60 2.75
CA GLN A 41 1.55 3.11 3.40
C GLN A 41 2.12 1.86 2.72
N GLY A 42 1.24 0.92 2.32
CA GLY A 42 1.63 -0.27 1.56
C GLY A 42 2.21 0.05 0.19
N LEU A 43 1.61 1.02 -0.53
CA LEU A 43 2.13 1.49 -1.81
C LEU A 43 3.46 2.24 -1.67
N GLU A 44 3.62 3.06 -0.63
CA GLU A 44 4.88 3.77 -0.35
C GLU A 44 6.02 2.78 0.01
N LEU A 45 5.73 1.72 0.75
CA LEU A 45 6.67 0.62 1.01
C LEU A 45 7.08 -0.08 -0.29
N SER A 46 6.09 -0.43 -1.11
CA SER A 46 6.33 -1.09 -2.40
C SER A 46 7.20 -0.23 -3.31
N LYS A 47 6.94 1.09 -3.36
CA LYS A 47 7.77 2.05 -4.09
C LYS A 47 9.22 2.04 -3.61
N LYS A 48 9.46 2.04 -2.30
CA LYS A 48 10.82 1.97 -1.74
C LYS A 48 11.54 0.70 -2.14
N HIS A 49 10.86 -0.45 -2.13
CA HIS A 49 11.43 -1.71 -2.60
C HIS A 49 11.81 -1.67 -4.07
N ILE A 50 10.94 -1.16 -4.95
CA ILE A 50 11.26 -1.03 -6.38
C ILE A 50 12.46 -0.11 -6.60
N LEU A 51 12.60 0.98 -5.84
CA LEU A 51 13.78 1.85 -5.91
C LEU A 51 15.07 1.10 -5.50
N ALA A 52 15.03 0.33 -4.42
CA ALA A 52 16.17 -0.50 -4.00
C ALA A 52 16.51 -1.60 -5.04
N ASP A 53 15.49 -2.21 -5.66
CA ASP A 53 15.68 -3.18 -6.73
C ASP A 53 16.27 -2.51 -7.99
N LEU A 54 15.86 -1.27 -8.32
CA LEU A 54 16.45 -0.49 -9.42
C LEU A 54 17.93 -0.18 -9.20
N GLU A 55 18.35 0.08 -7.95
CA GLU A 55 19.76 0.32 -7.61
C GLU A 55 20.63 -0.93 -7.84
N THR A 56 20.07 -2.12 -7.64
CA THR A 56 20.79 -3.39 -7.80
C THR A 56 20.58 -4.05 -9.17
N ALA A 57 19.56 -3.61 -9.93
CA ALA A 57 19.20 -4.16 -11.23
C ALA A 57 20.25 -3.86 -12.30
N LYS A 58 20.96 -4.91 -12.74
CA LYS A 58 21.95 -4.82 -13.83
C LYS A 58 21.36 -5.12 -15.21
N HIS A 59 20.20 -5.78 -15.27
CA HIS A 59 19.59 -6.20 -16.52
C HIS A 59 18.64 -5.13 -17.07
N PRO A 60 18.80 -4.68 -18.33
CA PRO A 60 18.03 -3.56 -18.89
C PRO A 60 16.52 -3.87 -18.99
N ASN A 61 16.15 -5.11 -19.30
CA ASN A 61 14.74 -5.51 -19.36
C ASN A 61 14.09 -5.53 -17.97
N HIS A 62 14.82 -6.00 -16.96
CA HIS A 62 14.34 -6.02 -15.58
C HIS A 62 14.16 -4.58 -15.04
N ARG A 63 15.13 -3.70 -15.34
CA ARG A 63 15.06 -2.28 -15.00
C ARG A 63 13.82 -1.61 -15.62
N LYS A 64 13.54 -1.85 -16.91
CA LYS A 64 12.32 -1.32 -17.57
C LYS A 64 11.04 -1.80 -16.89
N SER A 65 10.97 -3.06 -16.48
CA SER A 65 9.80 -3.59 -15.75
C SER A 65 9.63 -2.92 -14.38
N LEU A 66 10.73 -2.69 -13.66
CA LEU A 66 10.72 -1.99 -12.38
C LEU A 66 10.31 -0.51 -12.53
N GLU A 67 10.80 0.18 -13.56
CA GLU A 67 10.41 1.56 -13.89
C GLU A 67 8.90 1.66 -14.19
N ALA A 68 8.35 0.77 -15.02
CA ALA A 68 6.92 0.72 -15.31
C ALA A 68 6.07 0.43 -14.04
N ALA A 69 6.53 -0.47 -13.18
CA ALA A 69 5.87 -0.75 -11.91
C ALA A 69 5.93 0.45 -10.95
N LEU A 70 7.04 1.21 -10.94
CA LEU A 70 7.19 2.44 -10.16
C LEU A 70 6.18 3.51 -10.60
N GLU A 71 6.01 3.72 -11.91
CA GLU A 71 5.03 4.66 -12.45
C GLU A 71 3.60 4.29 -12.04
N HIS A 72 3.25 3.01 -12.15
CA HIS A 72 1.94 2.51 -11.75
C HIS A 72 1.67 2.73 -10.24
N LEU A 73 2.66 2.47 -9.38
CA LEU A 73 2.54 2.73 -7.94
C LEU A 73 2.40 4.23 -7.64
N ASN A 74 3.15 5.09 -8.33
CA ASN A 74 3.04 6.53 -8.15
C ASN A 74 1.65 7.05 -8.53
N ALA A 75 1.11 6.62 -9.67
CA ALA A 75 -0.24 6.99 -10.09
C ALA A 75 -1.30 6.56 -9.07
N LYS A 76 -1.14 5.36 -8.49
CA LYS A 76 -2.06 4.87 -7.45
C LYS A 76 -1.94 5.67 -6.15
N ILE A 77 -0.73 6.03 -5.72
CA ILE A 77 -0.51 6.89 -4.55
C ILE A 77 -1.13 8.28 -4.77
N GLU A 78 -0.99 8.85 -5.97
CA GLU A 78 -1.61 10.14 -6.31
C GLU A 78 -3.14 10.07 -6.31
N SER A 79 -3.72 8.95 -6.76
CA SER A 79 -5.18 8.74 -6.72
C SER A 79 -5.77 8.59 -5.31
N LEU A 80 -4.93 8.25 -4.32
CA LEU A 80 -5.31 8.07 -2.92
C LEU A 80 -5.05 9.33 -2.07
N LYS A 81 -4.43 10.36 -2.65
CA LYS A 81 -4.16 11.65 -2.03
C LYS A 81 -5.42 12.51 -1.94
#